data_AF-A0A7V0YJ55-F1
#
_entry.id   AF-A0A7V0YJ55-F1
#
_cell.length_a   1.000
_cell.length_b   1.000
_cell.length_c   1.000
_cell.angle_alpha   90.00
_cell.angle_beta   90.00
_cell.angle_gamma   90.00
#
_symmetry.space_group_name_H-M   'P 1'
#
loop_
_entity.id
_entity.type
_entity.pdbx_description
1 polymer ?
#
loop_
_entity_poly.entity_id
_entity_poly.type
_entity_poly.pdbx_seq_one_letter_code
_entity_poly.pdbx_strand_id
1 'polypeptide(L)' 'MRFVIEIKKELDGYSARVPEIKDCEVWAEEHEVALNKIINLLAYFLKLQPNFYYRLDITKNTKDFVSYSINIITER' A
#
# COMPACT_ATOMS: atom_id res chain seq x y z
N MET A 1 0.37 -5.42 -12.96
CA MET A 1 0.99 -6.23 -11.87
C MET A 1 0.09 -6.17 -10.65
N ARG A 2 0.04 -7.21 -9.81
CA ARG A 2 -0.85 -7.24 -8.63
C ARG A 2 -0.06 -7.51 -7.35
N PHE A 3 -0.36 -6.77 -6.30
CA PHE A 3 0.24 -6.90 -4.96
C PHE A 3 -0.81 -6.75 -3.87
N VAL A 4 -0.47 -7.19 -2.66
CA VAL A 4 -1.26 -6.92 -1.46
C VAL A 4 -0.62 -5.77 -0.66
N ILE A 5 -1.46 -4.84 -0.20
CA ILE A 5 -1.07 -3.85 0.81
C ILE A 5 -1.83 -4.19 2.09
N GLU A 6 -1.11 -4.33 3.18
CA GLU A 6 -1.68 -4.53 4.51
C GLU A 6 -1.50 -3.26 5.34
N ILE A 7 -2.56 -2.76 5.96
CA ILE A 7 -2.54 -1.64 6.90
C ILE A 7 -3.08 -2.12 8.24
N LYS A 8 -2.29 -1.93 9.30
CA LYS A 8 -2.64 -2.32 10.67
C LYS A 8 -2.69 -1.08 11.56
N LYS A 9 -3.73 -0.98 12.38
CA LYS A 9 -3.83 0.05 13.43
C LYS A 9 -2.80 -0.25 14.52
N GLU A 10 -2.00 0.75 14.84
CA GLU A 10 -1.09 0.74 15.98
C GLU A 10 -1.59 1.71 17.06
N LEU A 11 -0.90 1.77 18.20
CA LEU A 11 -1.30 2.60 19.35
C LEU A 11 -1.41 4.10 19.01
N ASP A 12 -0.50 4.61 18.17
CA ASP A 12 -0.33 6.02 17.84
C ASP A 12 -0.47 6.33 16.34
N GLY A 13 -0.81 5.33 15.53
CA GLY A 13 -0.85 5.50 14.08
C GLY A 13 -1.26 4.24 13.34
N TYR A 14 -0.70 4.07 12.16
CA TYR A 14 -0.93 2.96 11.25
C TYR A 14 0.39 2.51 10.64
N SER A 15 0.66 1.20 10.70
CA SER A 15 1.72 0.56 9.93
C SER A 15 1.15 0.07 8.60
N ALA A 16 1.88 0.25 7.51
CA ALA A 16 1.49 -0.25 6.20
C ALA A 16 2.66 -0.99 5.53
N ARG A 17 2.40 -2.13 4.88
CA ARG A 17 3.43 -2.93 4.21
C ARG A 17 2.94 -3.63 2.95
N VAL A 18 3.87 -3.99 2.08
CA VAL A 18 3.67 -4.93 0.97
C VAL A 18 4.39 -6.23 1.33
N PRO A 19 3.69 -7.28 1.80
CA PRO A 19 4.32 -8.50 2.32
C PRO A 19 5.27 -9.18 1.34
N GLU A 20 4.98 -9.10 0.05
CA GLU A 20 5.79 -9.71 -1.01
C GLU A 20 7.12 -8.98 -1.28
N ILE A 21 7.32 -7.76 -0.75
CA ILE A 21 8.52 -6.94 -0.98
C ILE A 21 9.18 -6.60 0.35
N LYS A 22 10.35 -7.18 0.57
CA LYS A 22 11.17 -6.91 1.77
C LYS A 22 11.48 -5.41 1.88
N ASP A 23 11.42 -4.88 3.10
CA ASP A 23 11.69 -3.47 3.44
C ASP A 23 10.74 -2.46 2.75
N CYS A 24 9.61 -2.94 2.21
CA CYS A 24 8.51 -2.12 1.71
C CYS A 24 7.47 -1.94 2.82
N GLU A 25 7.82 -1.11 3.80
CA GLU A 25 6.98 -0.81 4.97
C GLU A 25 7.11 0.65 5.37
N VAL A 26 6.02 1.22 5.89
CA VAL A 26 5.93 2.62 6.31
C VAL A 26 5.04 2.75 7.54
N TRP A 27 5.16 3.89 8.22
CA TRP A 27 4.26 4.30 9.29
C TRP A 27 3.75 5.73 9.07
N ALA A 28 2.51 5.99 9.49
CA ALA A 28 1.95 7.33 9.58
C ALA A 28 0.87 7.42 10.67
N GLU A 29 0.60 8.63 11.16
CA GLU A 29 -0.45 8.90 12.16
C GLU A 29 -1.86 8.58 11.62
N GLU A 30 -2.09 8.84 10.34
CA GLU A 30 -3.36 8.65 9.66
C GLU A 30 -3.31 7.51 8.63
N HIS A 31 -4.42 6.77 8.53
CA HIS A 31 -4.57 5.64 7.60
C HIS A 31 -4.30 6.03 6.15
N GLU A 32 -4.92 7.11 5.68
CA GLU A 32 -4.78 7.59 4.29
C GLU A 32 -3.34 8.02 3.98
N VAL A 33 -2.64 8.58 4.97
CA VAL A 33 -1.24 8.96 4.82
C VAL A 33 -0.35 7.71 4.74
N ALA A 34 -0.62 6.68 5.55
CA ALA A 34 0.11 5.40 5.47
C ALA A 34 -0.11 4.72 4.11
N LEU A 35 -1.36 4.71 3.62
CA LEU A 35 -1.72 4.15 2.31
C LEU A 35 -0.99 4.86 1.16
N ASN A 36 -0.99 6.20 1.16
CA ASN A 36 -0.28 6.97 0.13
C ASN A 36 1.24 6.74 0.18
N LYS A 37 1.83 6.73 1.37
CA LYS A 37 3.26 6.46 1.55
C LYS A 37 3.66 5.08 1.04
N ILE A 38 2.88 4.03 1.35
CA ILE A 38 3.22 2.66 0.92
C ILE A 38 3.06 2.47 -0.59
N ILE A 39 2.06 3.09 -1.22
CA ILE A 39 1.88 3.07 -2.68
C ILE A 39 3.08 3.76 -3.37
N ASN A 40 3.54 4.90 -2.85
CA ASN A 40 4.72 5.60 -3.37
C ASN A 40 6.00 4.78 -3.19
N LEU A 41 6.17 4.14 -2.03
CA LEU A 41 7.33 3.27 -1.79
C LEU A 41 7.31 2.05 -2.71
N LEU A 42 6.16 1.40 -2.87
CA LEU A 42 5.97 0.30 -3.82
C LEU A 42 6.35 0.73 -5.25
N ALA A 43 5.90 1.90 -5.68
CA ALA A 43 6.23 2.44 -7.00
C ALA A 43 7.74 2.65 -7.18
N TYR A 44 8.43 3.11 -6.14
CA TYR A 44 9.89 3.23 -6.13
C TYR A 44 10.58 1.86 -6.29
N PHE A 45 10.18 0.85 -5.53
CA PHE A 45 10.72 -0.52 -5.64
C PHE A 45 10.50 -1.11 -7.04
N LEU A 46 9.34 -0.83 -7.64
CA LEU A 46 8.97 -1.32 -8.97
C LEU A 46 9.50 -0.45 -10.12
N LYS A 47 10.24 0.63 -9.82
CA LYS A 47 10.79 1.59 -10.79
C LYS A 47 9.72 2.13 -11.75
N LEU A 48 8.51 2.40 -11.22
CA LEU A 48 7.42 2.94 -12.01
C LEU A 48 7.67 4.42 -12.33
N GLN A 49 7.13 4.86 -13.47
CA GLN A 49 7.11 6.28 -13.80
C GLN A 49 6.21 7.04 -12.82
N PRO A 50 6.45 8.34 -12.61
CA PRO A 50 5.51 9.22 -11.94
C PRO A 50 4.11 9.11 -12.57
N ASN A 51 3.05 9.24 -11.77
CA ASN A 51 1.65 9.17 -12.21
C ASN A 51 1.23 7.83 -12.84
N PHE A 52 1.83 6.71 -12.41
CA PHE A 52 1.37 5.38 -12.82
C PHE A 52 -0.10 5.14 -12.46
N TYR A 53 -0.81 4.42 -13.33
CA TYR A 53 -2.20 4.06 -13.10
C TYR A 53 -2.30 2.77 -12.29
N TYR A 54 -3.24 2.74 -11.36
CA TYR A 54 -3.56 1.54 -10.60
C TYR A 54 -5.04 1.52 -10.21
N ARG A 55 -5.56 0.31 -9.97
CA ARG A 55 -6.83 0.09 -9.28
C ARG A 55 -6.54 -0.44 -7.89
N LEU A 56 -7.24 0.09 -6.89
CA LEU A 56 -7.15 -0.37 -5.51
C LEU A 56 -8.49 -0.92 -5.07
N ASP A 57 -8.50 -2.16 -4.61
CA ASP A 57 -9.71 -2.84 -4.13
C ASP A 57 -9.51 -3.26 -2.67
N ILE A 58 -10.46 -2.95 -1.79
CA ILE A 58 -10.42 -3.44 -0.40
C ILE A 58 -10.71 -4.94 -0.42
N THR A 59 -9.82 -5.75 0.16
CA THR A 59 -9.98 -7.21 0.25
C THR A 59 -10.40 -7.68 1.63
N LYS A 60 -10.04 -6.93 2.69
CA LYS A 60 -10.48 -7.16 4.06
C LYS A 60 -10.56 -5.84 4.78
N ASN A 61 -11.60 -5.66 5.59
CA ASN A 61 -11.76 -4.48 6.43
C ASN A 61 -12.28 -4.91 7.80
N THR A 62 -11.46 -4.69 8.82
CA THR A 62 -11.77 -4.94 10.23
C THR A 62 -11.32 -3.72 11.04
N LYS A 63 -11.73 -3.64 12.32
CA LYS A 63 -11.45 -2.48 13.18
C LYS A 63 -9.97 -2.05 13.17
N ASP A 64 -9.06 -3.01 13.27
CA ASP A 64 -7.63 -2.75 13.46
C ASP A 64 -6.77 -3.18 12.27
N PHE A 65 -7.39 -3.63 11.18
CA PHE A 65 -6.68 -4.13 10.00
C PHE A 65 -7.51 -3.97 8.73
N VAL A 66 -6.87 -3.43 7.69
CA VAL A 66 -7.40 -3.34 6.34
C VAL A 66 -6.37 -3.92 5.38
N SER A 67 -6.81 -4.73 4.42
CA SER A 67 -5.97 -5.14 3.30
C SER A 67 -6.56 -4.68 1.98
N TYR A 68 -5.67 -4.32 1.07
CA TYR A 68 -6.00 -3.90 -0.28
C TYR A 68 -5.30 -4.81 -1.30
N SER A 69 -5.97 -5.03 -2.42
CA SER A 69 -5.37 -5.54 -3.64
C SER A 69 -5.08 -4.34 -4.55
N ILE A 70 -3.81 -4.08 -4.83
CA ILE A 70 -3.40 -3.07 -5.80
C ILE A 70 -3.09 -3.74 -7.14
N ASN A 71 -3.79 -3.32 -8.18
CA ASN A 71 -3.61 -3.75 -9.56
C ASN A 71 -3.01 -2.60 -10.38
N ILE A 72 -1.69 -2.62 -10.58
CA ILE A 72 -0.96 -1.64 -11.40
C ILE A 72 -1.25 -1.89 -12.87
N ILE A 73 -1.73 -0.85 -13.55
CA ILE A 73 -2.07 -0.84 -14.97
C ILE A 73 -0.86 -0.25 -15.69
N THR A 74 -0.08 -1.11 -16.31
CA THR A 74 0.97 -0.69 -17.25
C THR A 74 0.32 -0.57 -18.62
N GLU A 75 0.24 0.65 -19.14
CA GLU A 75 -0.05 0.85 -20.57
C GLU A 75 1.01 0.08 -21.37
N ARG A 76 0.56 -0.72 -22.34
CA ARG A 76 1.43 -1.34 -23.35
C ARG A 76 1.61 -0.38 -24.51
#